data_AF-A0A9P7RMG6-F1
#
_entry.id   AF-A0A9P7RMG6-F1
#
_cell.length_a   1.000
_cell.length_b   1.000
_cell.length_c   1.000
_cell.angle_alpha   90.00
_cell.angle_beta   90.00
_cell.angle_gamma   90.00
#
_symmetry.space_group_name_H-M   'P 1'
#
loop_
_entity.id
_entity.type
_entity.pdbx_description
1 polymer ?
#
loop_
_entity_poly.entity_id
_entity_poly.type
_entity_poly.pdbx_seq_one_letter_code
_entity_poly.pdbx_strand_id
1 'polypeptide(L)'
;MKLTRAYKKRLEPTSNLKNLCSYLEATRSLLAMILQIPPFDPSTSLRTTFLLRLTNDVLSCIPGYTPTLEEVPELADWLDDLDQAWVVVLRLQVWDPCAGAGVVVDLPADSDLKTSPMSQTEKTRLKSLLIGGMEMLEEQMEALSVDSNGQVEGVQHAETLTASEAFNDLFSRTSEELGMAEEKPSSATEVGICCA
;
A
#
# COMPACT_ATOMS: atom_id res chain seq x y z
N MET A 1 -9.60 -9.52 18.12
CA MET A 1 -9.86 -9.62 16.66
C MET A 1 -8.87 -10.61 16.04
N LYS A 2 -9.31 -11.73 15.45
CA LYS A 2 -8.42 -12.78 14.90
C LYS A 2 -8.35 -12.68 13.38
N LEU A 3 -7.53 -11.77 12.86
CA LEU A 3 -7.31 -11.59 11.42
C LEU A 3 -6.52 -12.76 10.79
N THR A 4 -5.75 -13.52 11.57
CA THR A 4 -4.82 -14.56 11.12
C THR A 4 -5.48 -15.88 10.71
N ARG A 5 -6.81 -15.95 10.60
CA ARG A 5 -7.50 -17.16 10.10
C ARG A 5 -7.28 -17.25 8.59
N ALA A 6 -6.94 -18.43 8.08
CA ALA A 6 -6.85 -18.67 6.63
C ALA A 6 -8.13 -18.20 5.92
N TYR A 7 -8.00 -17.61 4.72
CA TYR A 7 -9.11 -17.07 3.94
C TYR A 7 -10.32 -18.04 3.86
N LYS A 8 -10.09 -19.33 3.61
CA LYS A 8 -11.16 -20.37 3.60
C LYS A 8 -11.96 -20.48 4.90
N LYS A 9 -11.34 -20.18 6.05
CA LYS A 9 -12.01 -20.14 7.37
C LYS A 9 -12.69 -18.79 7.64
N ARG A 10 -12.40 -17.75 6.84
CA ARG A 10 -13.06 -16.44 6.90
C ARG A 10 -14.38 -16.41 6.12
N LEU A 11 -14.59 -17.38 5.22
CA LEU A 11 -15.86 -17.61 4.52
C LEU A 11 -16.87 -18.44 5.32
N GLU A 12 -16.49 -18.98 6.49
CA GLU A 12 -17.41 -19.72 7.35
C GLU A 12 -18.60 -18.84 7.78
N PRO A 13 -19.83 -19.39 7.94
CA PRO A 13 -21.01 -18.62 8.35
C PRO A 13 -20.87 -17.88 9.68
N THR A 14 -19.91 -18.27 10.51
CA THR A 14 -19.59 -17.68 11.82
C THR A 14 -18.49 -16.63 11.78
N SER A 15 -17.92 -16.35 10.60
CA SER A 15 -16.85 -15.37 10.43
C SER A 15 -17.41 -13.96 10.27
N ASN A 16 -16.74 -12.97 10.86
CA ASN A 16 -17.09 -11.55 10.77
C ASN A 16 -16.45 -10.85 9.55
N LEU A 17 -15.71 -11.56 8.69
CA LEU A 17 -14.91 -11.00 7.58
C LEU A 17 -15.34 -11.56 6.22
N LYS A 18 -16.66 -11.70 6.01
CA LYS A 18 -17.22 -12.40 4.84
C LYS A 18 -17.22 -11.57 3.57
N ASN A 19 -17.32 -10.25 3.68
CA ASN A 19 -17.31 -9.33 2.56
C ASN A 19 -16.06 -8.43 2.61
N LEU A 20 -15.82 -7.74 1.50
CA LEU A 20 -14.64 -6.90 1.34
C LEU A 20 -14.69 -5.71 2.32
N CYS A 21 -15.81 -5.00 2.41
CA CYS A 21 -15.97 -3.86 3.31
C CYS A 21 -15.61 -4.19 4.78
N SER A 22 -16.18 -5.26 5.37
CA SER A 22 -15.84 -5.68 6.75
C SER A 22 -14.38 -6.13 6.89
N TYR A 23 -13.76 -6.62 5.80
CA TYR A 23 -12.33 -6.93 5.78
C TYR A 23 -11.46 -5.66 5.75
N LEU A 24 -11.80 -4.68 4.92
CA LEU A 24 -11.11 -3.40 4.81
C LEU A 24 -11.20 -2.59 6.11
N GLU A 25 -12.37 -2.52 6.74
CA GLU A 25 -12.54 -1.85 8.04
C GLU A 25 -11.65 -2.51 9.12
N ALA A 26 -11.60 -3.84 9.09
CA ALA A 26 -10.79 -4.64 9.98
C ALA A 26 -9.28 -4.43 9.81
N THR A 27 -8.80 -4.39 8.56
CA THR A 27 -7.39 -4.14 8.24
C THR A 27 -7.02 -2.68 8.42
N ARG A 28 -7.93 -1.73 8.19
CA ARG A 28 -7.73 -0.28 8.46
C ARG A 28 -7.48 -0.03 9.94
N SER A 29 -8.25 -0.68 10.82
CA SER A 29 -8.01 -0.64 12.27
C SER A 29 -6.64 -1.20 12.66
N LEU A 30 -6.19 -2.27 11.98
CA LEU A 30 -4.88 -2.86 12.21
C LEU A 30 -3.75 -1.96 11.69
N LEU A 31 -3.93 -1.35 10.51
CA LEU A 31 -3.01 -0.38 9.93
C LEU A 31 -2.80 0.81 10.88
N ALA A 32 -3.90 1.40 11.37
CA ALA A 32 -3.86 2.49 12.34
C ALA A 32 -3.07 2.09 13.59
N MET A 33 -3.30 0.89 14.14
CA MET A 33 -2.55 0.40 15.30
C MET A 33 -1.05 0.21 15.01
N ILE A 34 -0.67 -0.32 13.84
CA ILE A 34 0.74 -0.48 13.43
C ILE A 34 1.41 0.90 13.29
N LEU A 35 0.70 1.88 12.76
CA LEU A 35 1.21 3.24 12.55
C LEU A 35 1.43 4.03 13.85
N GLN A 36 0.77 3.63 14.95
CA GLN A 36 1.05 4.17 16.29
C GLN A 36 2.35 3.62 16.90
N ILE A 37 3.00 2.61 16.31
CA ILE A 37 4.30 2.14 16.77
C ILE A 37 5.35 3.23 16.46
N PRO A 38 6.15 3.68 17.44
CA PRO A 38 7.11 4.76 17.23
C PRO A 38 8.16 4.41 16.15
N PRO A 39 8.61 5.37 15.32
CA PRO A 39 9.70 5.19 14.34
C PRO A 39 11.09 5.20 14.97
N PHE A 40 11.21 4.95 16.28
CA PHE A 40 12.47 4.99 17.03
C PHE A 40 12.82 3.60 17.56
N ASP A 41 14.12 3.32 17.65
CA ASP A 41 14.62 2.06 18.15
C ASP A 41 14.30 1.90 19.64
N PRO A 42 13.97 0.67 20.10
CA PRO A 42 14.05 -0.61 19.36
C PRO A 42 12.80 -0.96 18.54
N SER A 43 11.79 -0.09 18.47
CA SER A 43 10.47 -0.40 17.89
C SER A 43 10.40 -0.29 16.36
N THR A 44 11.40 0.33 15.72
CA THR A 44 11.44 0.52 14.27
C THR A 44 11.28 -0.78 13.49
N SER A 45 12.06 -1.82 13.83
CA SER A 45 11.97 -3.13 13.17
C SER A 45 10.62 -3.82 13.38
N LEU A 46 9.99 -3.60 14.54
CA LEU A 46 8.67 -4.14 14.84
C LEU A 46 7.60 -3.51 13.94
N ARG A 47 7.63 -2.18 13.78
CA ARG A 47 6.74 -1.43 12.90
C ARG A 47 6.84 -1.94 11.46
N THR A 48 8.06 -2.03 10.94
CA THR A 48 8.33 -2.53 9.59
C THR A 48 7.83 -3.97 9.40
N THR A 49 8.13 -4.86 10.35
CA THR A 49 7.74 -6.26 10.28
C THR A 49 6.22 -6.44 10.26
N PHE A 50 5.49 -5.70 11.10
CA PHE A 50 4.04 -5.77 11.11
C PHE A 50 3.43 -5.20 9.84
N LEU A 51 3.96 -4.09 9.31
CA LEU A 51 3.45 -3.51 8.07
C LEU A 51 3.72 -4.41 6.86
N LEU A 52 4.91 -5.02 6.77
CA LEU A 52 5.23 -6.06 5.76
C LEU A 52 4.22 -7.21 5.83
N ARG A 53 3.91 -7.68 7.04
CA ARG A 53 2.95 -8.76 7.24
C ARG A 53 1.55 -8.37 6.82
N LEU A 54 1.08 -7.18 7.23
CA LEU A 54 -0.23 -6.68 6.85
C LEU A 54 -0.35 -6.55 5.33
N THR A 55 0.67 -6.00 4.68
CA THR A 55 0.73 -5.82 3.22
C THR A 55 0.61 -7.16 2.51
N ASN A 56 1.40 -8.17 2.92
CA ASN A 56 1.29 -9.51 2.38
C ASN A 56 -0.10 -10.12 2.60
N ASP A 57 -0.64 -10.02 3.82
CA ASP A 57 -1.95 -10.60 4.15
C ASP A 57 -3.07 -9.96 3.31
N VAL A 58 -3.01 -8.65 3.10
CA VAL A 58 -3.99 -7.88 2.32
C VAL A 58 -3.91 -8.23 0.85
N LEU A 59 -2.73 -8.08 0.24
CA LEU A 59 -2.55 -8.30 -1.20
C LEU A 59 -2.83 -9.75 -1.60
N SER A 60 -2.63 -10.71 -0.68
CA SER A 60 -3.01 -12.11 -0.91
C SER A 60 -4.48 -12.44 -0.64
N CYS A 61 -5.20 -11.61 0.10
CA CYS A 61 -6.60 -11.88 0.48
C CYS A 61 -7.62 -11.11 -0.35
N ILE A 62 -7.31 -9.90 -0.80
CA ILE A 62 -8.21 -9.09 -1.64
C ILE A 62 -8.69 -9.86 -2.87
N PRO A 63 -7.83 -10.60 -3.62
CA PRO A 63 -8.28 -11.37 -4.78
C PRO A 63 -9.29 -12.48 -4.45
N GLY A 64 -9.37 -12.89 -3.18
CA GLY A 64 -10.39 -13.82 -2.73
C GLY A 64 -11.77 -13.18 -2.56
N TYR A 65 -11.87 -11.87 -2.42
CA TYR A 65 -13.16 -11.17 -2.43
C TYR A 65 -13.51 -10.82 -3.87
N THR A 66 -14.79 -10.87 -4.26
CA THR A 66 -15.24 -10.34 -5.55
C THR A 66 -15.80 -8.94 -5.28
N PRO A 67 -15.03 -7.85 -5.47
CA PRO A 67 -15.52 -6.51 -5.26
C PRO A 67 -16.67 -6.22 -6.21
N THR A 68 -17.70 -5.58 -5.69
CA THR A 68 -18.70 -4.90 -6.51
C THR A 68 -18.15 -3.55 -6.97
N LEU A 69 -18.70 -2.98 -8.06
CA LEU A 69 -18.26 -1.66 -8.56
C LEU A 69 -18.36 -0.55 -7.49
N GLU A 70 -19.33 -0.66 -6.57
CA GLU A 70 -19.51 0.27 -5.46
C GLU A 70 -18.43 0.15 -4.38
N GLU A 71 -17.79 -1.02 -4.23
CA GLU A 71 -16.72 -1.27 -3.26
C GLU A 71 -15.32 -0.94 -3.79
N VAL A 72 -15.19 -0.75 -5.11
CA VAL A 72 -13.90 -0.44 -5.75
C VAL A 72 -13.31 0.89 -5.25
N PRO A 73 -14.06 2.01 -5.15
CA PRO A 73 -13.52 3.24 -4.57
C PRO A 73 -13.03 3.06 -3.12
N GLU A 74 -13.78 2.32 -2.30
CA GLU A 74 -13.36 2.05 -0.91
C GLU A 74 -12.07 1.22 -0.84
N LEU A 75 -11.90 0.26 -1.76
CA LEU A 75 -10.68 -0.51 -1.90
C LEU A 75 -9.50 0.37 -2.34
N ALA A 76 -9.70 1.24 -3.34
CA ALA A 76 -8.69 2.16 -3.83
C ALA A 76 -8.24 3.12 -2.72
N ASP A 77 -9.19 3.74 -2.00
CA ASP A 77 -8.91 4.61 -0.85
C ASP A 77 -8.09 3.87 0.23
N TRP A 78 -8.45 2.61 0.52
CA TRP A 78 -7.72 1.81 1.49
C TRP A 78 -6.28 1.49 1.04
N LEU A 79 -6.07 1.24 -0.26
CA LEU A 79 -4.74 0.99 -0.81
C LEU A 79 -3.90 2.28 -0.88
N ASP A 80 -4.54 3.44 -1.09
CA ASP A 80 -3.90 4.75 -0.97
C ASP A 80 -3.39 4.99 0.47
N ASP A 81 -4.23 4.71 1.47
CA ASP A 81 -3.84 4.76 2.89
C ASP A 81 -2.62 3.85 3.16
N LEU A 82 -2.59 2.65 2.56
CA LEU A 82 -1.48 1.71 2.71
C LEU A 82 -0.19 2.21 2.04
N ASP A 83 -0.29 2.82 0.85
CA ASP A 83 0.85 3.46 0.17
C ASP A 83 1.40 4.61 1.01
N GLN A 84 0.53 5.49 1.48
CA GLN A 84 0.92 6.60 2.36
C GLN A 84 1.57 6.09 3.66
N ALA A 85 1.02 5.02 4.26
CA ALA A 85 1.60 4.38 5.43
C ALA A 85 3.03 3.87 5.19
N TRP A 86 3.30 3.29 4.01
CA TRP A 86 4.63 2.85 3.63
C TRP A 86 5.61 4.01 3.49
N VAL A 87 5.21 5.12 2.86
CA VAL A 87 6.03 6.33 2.77
C VAL A 87 6.44 6.82 4.16
N VAL A 88 5.50 6.86 5.10
CA VAL A 88 5.78 7.28 6.48
C VAL A 88 6.78 6.35 7.16
N VAL A 89 6.66 5.03 6.96
CA VAL A 89 7.60 4.05 7.53
C VAL A 89 8.99 4.15 6.89
N LEU A 90 9.07 4.29 5.57
CA LEU A 90 10.34 4.41 4.84
C LEU A 90 11.10 5.68 5.23
N ARG A 91 10.37 6.78 5.46
CA ARG A 91 10.93 8.07 5.91
C ARG A 91 11.12 8.18 7.42
N LEU A 92 10.85 7.13 8.20
CA LEU A 92 10.96 7.11 9.66
C LEU A 92 10.15 8.23 10.34
N GLN A 93 8.97 8.54 9.80
CA GLN A 93 8.09 9.60 10.30
C GLN A 93 7.08 9.08 11.32
N VAL A 94 6.57 9.98 12.16
CA VAL A 94 5.45 9.69 13.05
C VAL A 94 4.15 9.84 12.26
N TRP A 95 3.20 8.93 12.45
CA TRP A 95 1.89 9.03 11.81
C TRP A 95 0.97 9.98 12.58
N ASP A 96 0.40 10.97 11.91
CA ASP A 96 -0.69 11.78 12.43
C ASP A 96 -2.05 11.20 11.95
N PRO A 97 -2.86 10.61 12.85
CA PRO A 97 -4.15 10.04 12.48
C PRO A 97 -5.19 11.09 12.07
N CYS A 98 -5.02 12.36 12.44
CA CYS A 98 -5.93 13.43 12.04
C CYS A 98 -5.63 13.92 10.62
N ALA A 99 -4.35 13.97 10.25
CA ALA A 99 -3.93 14.39 8.91
C ALA A 99 -3.88 13.23 7.89
N GLY A 100 -3.84 11.98 8.35
CA GLY A 100 -3.65 10.82 7.48
C GLY A 100 -2.25 10.81 6.82
N ALA A 101 -1.26 11.39 7.49
CA ALA A 101 0.05 11.66 6.90
C ALA A 101 1.20 11.54 7.90
N GLY A 102 2.41 11.46 7.38
CA GLY A 102 3.63 11.46 8.18
C GLY A 102 4.05 12.86 8.57
N VAL A 103 4.39 13.03 9.85
CA VAL A 103 4.90 14.27 10.41
C VAL A 103 6.36 14.05 10.83
N VAL A 104 7.21 14.99 10.44
CA VAL A 104 8.59 15.05 10.93
C VAL A 104 8.56 15.59 12.34
N VAL A 105 9.10 14.82 13.29
CA VAL A 105 9.21 15.26 14.69
C VAL A 105 10.64 15.74 14.90
N ASP A 106 10.79 17.03 15.19
CA ASP A 106 12.07 17.61 15.59
C ASP A 106 12.43 17.10 16.98
N LEU A 107 13.43 16.22 17.04
CA LEU A 107 13.98 15.76 18.30
C LEU A 107 14.98 16.78 18.84
N PRO A 108 14.94 17.10 20.16
CA PRO A 108 15.97 17.94 20.75
C PRO A 108 17.34 17.28 20.61
N ALA A 109 18.38 18.10 20.39
CA ALA A 109 19.74 17.65 20.07
C ALA A 109 20.36 16.69 21.11
N ASP A 110 19.83 16.68 22.33
CA ASP A 110 20.29 15.82 23.44
C ASP A 110 19.51 14.50 23.54
N SER A 111 18.69 14.14 22.53
CA SER A 111 17.91 12.91 22.55
C SER A 111 18.76 11.70 22.14
N ASP A 112 18.87 10.70 23.02
CA ASP A 112 19.51 9.40 22.74
C ASP A 112 18.68 8.49 21.79
N LEU A 113 17.68 9.04 21.11
CA LEU A 113 16.81 8.28 20.21
C LEU A 113 17.55 7.95 18.92
N LYS A 114 17.60 6.66 18.62
CA LYS A 114 18.18 6.14 17.38
C LYS A 114 17.06 5.68 16.47
N THR A 115 17.31 5.74 15.17
CA THR A 115 16.42 5.20 14.14
C THR A 115 17.21 4.30 13.22
N SER A 116 16.80 3.04 13.11
CA SER A 116 17.40 2.11 12.17
C SER A 116 16.59 2.09 10.87
N PRO A 117 17.15 2.52 9.73
CA PRO A 117 16.44 2.44 8.47
C PRO A 117 16.19 0.98 8.08
N MET A 118 15.18 0.77 7.24
CA MET A 118 14.81 -0.55 6.75
C MET A 118 15.97 -1.21 5.99
N SER A 119 16.21 -2.49 6.28
CA SER A 119 17.29 -3.28 5.67
C SER A 119 17.03 -3.54 4.18
N GLN A 120 18.10 -3.85 3.44
CA GLN A 120 17.98 -4.18 2.01
C GLN A 120 17.07 -5.40 1.77
N THR A 121 17.14 -6.41 2.63
CA THR A 121 16.28 -7.61 2.54
C THR A 121 14.81 -7.26 2.72
N GLU A 122 14.48 -6.39 3.69
CA GLU A 122 13.11 -5.92 3.88
C GLU A 122 12.66 -5.11 2.66
N LYS A 123 13.51 -4.23 2.10
CA LYS A 123 13.21 -3.46 0.88
C LYS A 123 12.90 -4.38 -0.28
N THR A 124 13.78 -5.34 -0.58
CA THR A 124 13.54 -6.33 -1.63
C THR A 124 12.24 -7.10 -1.41
N ARG A 125 11.94 -7.49 -0.17
CA ARG A 125 10.70 -8.18 0.16
C ARG A 125 9.46 -7.30 -0.10
N LEU A 126 9.50 -6.02 0.29
CA LEU A 126 8.43 -5.08 -0.01
C LEU A 126 8.24 -4.94 -1.52
N LYS A 127 9.35 -4.80 -2.28
CA LYS A 127 9.30 -4.72 -3.75
C LYS A 127 8.52 -5.89 -4.35
N SER A 128 8.89 -7.11 -3.98
CA SER A 128 8.25 -8.31 -4.50
C SER A 128 6.77 -8.42 -4.13
N LEU A 129 6.39 -7.97 -2.91
CA LEU A 129 4.99 -7.97 -2.49
C LEU A 129 4.15 -6.98 -3.28
N LEU A 130 4.66 -5.77 -3.52
CA LEU A 130 3.94 -4.74 -4.27
C LEU A 130 3.76 -5.16 -5.72
N ILE A 131 4.83 -5.58 -6.40
CA ILE A 131 4.76 -6.00 -7.82
C ILE A 131 3.75 -7.13 -7.99
N GLY A 132 3.90 -8.24 -7.25
CA GLY A 132 2.98 -9.37 -7.38
C GLY A 132 1.55 -9.05 -6.93
N GLY A 133 1.38 -8.17 -5.93
CA GLY A 133 0.05 -7.75 -5.48
C GLY A 133 -0.67 -6.86 -6.49
N MET A 134 0.05 -5.93 -7.14
CA MET A 134 -0.51 -5.07 -8.18
C MET A 134 -0.92 -5.88 -9.41
N GLU A 135 -0.07 -6.80 -9.88
CA GLU A 135 -0.41 -7.71 -10.99
C GLU A 135 -1.72 -8.49 -10.72
N MET A 136 -1.89 -9.00 -9.50
CA MET A 136 -3.12 -9.69 -9.10
C MET A 136 -4.35 -8.78 -9.04
N LEU A 137 -4.19 -7.53 -8.61
CA LEU A 137 -5.28 -6.56 -8.55
C LEU A 137 -5.68 -6.09 -9.95
N GLU A 138 -4.72 -5.86 -10.84
CA GLU A 138 -4.97 -5.51 -12.25
C GLU A 138 -5.76 -6.60 -12.96
N GLU A 139 -5.35 -7.87 -12.82
CA GLU A 139 -6.09 -9.02 -13.38
C GLU A 139 -7.54 -9.08 -12.85
N GLN A 140 -7.72 -8.81 -11.55
CA GLN A 140 -9.04 -8.78 -10.92
C GLN A 140 -9.92 -7.64 -11.45
N MET A 141 -9.35 -6.45 -11.69
CA MET A 141 -10.08 -5.31 -12.25
C MET A 141 -10.45 -5.55 -13.72
N GLU A 142 -9.57 -6.18 -14.50
CA GLU A 142 -9.86 -6.56 -15.88
C GLU A 142 -11.05 -7.54 -15.93
N ALA A 143 -11.11 -8.52 -15.03
CA ALA A 143 -12.22 -9.47 -14.95
C ALA A 143 -13.58 -8.78 -14.69
N LEU A 144 -13.63 -7.78 -13.80
CA LEU A 144 -14.85 -7.01 -13.53
C LEU A 144 -15.33 -6.19 -14.73
N SER A 145 -14.39 -5.73 -15.58
CA SER A 145 -14.71 -4.97 -16.79
C SER A 145 -15.37 -5.83 -17.87
N VAL A 146 -15.00 -7.11 -17.97
CA VAL A 146 -15.53 -8.04 -18.98
C VAL A 146 -16.92 -8.56 -18.62
N ASP A 147 -17.17 -8.86 -17.34
CA ASP A 147 -18.47 -9.34 -16.87
C ASP A 147 -19.60 -8.30 -17.06
N SER A 148 -19.24 -7.02 -17.07
CA SER A 148 -20.17 -5.89 -17.26
C SER A 148 -20.63 -5.72 -18.72
N ASN A 149 -19.91 -6.29 -19.70
CA ASN A 149 -20.22 -6.14 -21.13
C ASN A 149 -21.39 -7.04 -21.63
N GLY A 150 -22.04 -7.80 -20.73
CA GLY A 150 -23.17 -8.68 -21.05
C GLY A 150 -24.57 -8.05 -21.02
N GLN A 151 -24.77 -6.87 -20.41
CA GLN A 151 -26.08 -6.20 -20.33
C GLN A 151 -25.98 -4.66 -20.29
N VAL A 152 -26.42 -4.01 -21.38
CA VAL A 152 -27.07 -2.68 -21.51
C VAL A 152 -26.41 -1.43 -20.85
N GLU A 153 -25.87 -0.57 -21.76
CA GLU A 153 -25.87 0.91 -21.83
C GLU A 153 -25.10 1.78 -20.79
N GLY A 154 -23.94 2.27 -21.24
CA GLY A 154 -23.57 3.71 -21.25
C GLY A 154 -23.05 4.35 -19.96
N VAL A 155 -23.57 3.94 -18.79
CA VAL A 155 -23.20 4.55 -17.49
C VAL A 155 -22.15 3.72 -16.76
N GLN A 156 -22.23 2.39 -16.85
CA GLN A 156 -21.31 1.47 -16.15
C GLN A 156 -19.89 1.47 -16.72
N HIS A 157 -19.70 1.85 -17.99
CA HIS A 157 -18.39 1.91 -18.63
C HIS A 157 -17.51 3.05 -18.10
N ALA A 158 -18.11 4.16 -17.68
CA ALA A 158 -17.38 5.28 -17.08
C ALA A 158 -16.88 4.93 -15.67
N GLU A 159 -17.67 4.19 -14.90
CA GLU A 159 -17.30 3.70 -13.56
C GLU A 159 -16.20 2.64 -13.62
N THR A 160 -16.18 1.78 -14.65
CA THR A 160 -15.09 0.80 -14.85
C THR A 160 -13.78 1.45 -15.32
N LEU A 161 -13.85 2.47 -16.17
CA LEU A 161 -12.67 3.24 -16.58
C LEU A 161 -12.05 4.01 -15.40
N THR A 162 -12.87 4.67 -14.58
CA THR A 162 -12.39 5.39 -13.39
C THR A 162 -11.83 4.45 -12.32
N ALA A 163 -12.41 3.27 -12.16
CA ALA A 163 -11.84 2.22 -11.33
C ALA A 163 -10.43 1.84 -11.79
N SER A 164 -10.24 1.48 -13.07
CA SER A 164 -8.93 1.10 -13.59
C SER A 164 -7.89 2.24 -13.49
N GLU A 165 -8.31 3.49 -13.73
CA GLU A 165 -7.45 4.67 -13.53
C GLU A 165 -6.98 4.84 -12.08
N ALA A 166 -7.84 4.55 -11.10
CA ALA A 166 -7.48 4.63 -9.68
C ALA A 166 -6.36 3.66 -9.27
N PHE A 167 -6.21 2.53 -9.96
CA PHE A 167 -5.15 1.55 -9.67
C PHE A 167 -3.84 1.81 -10.44
N ASN A 168 -3.86 2.63 -11.51
CA ASN A 168 -2.65 2.89 -12.31
C ASN A 168 -1.55 3.64 -11.54
N ASP A 169 -1.93 4.49 -10.59
CA ASP A 169 -0.99 5.25 -9.75
C ASP A 169 -0.77 4.60 -8.38
N LEU A 170 -1.26 3.36 -8.19
CA LEU A 170 -1.18 2.66 -6.91
C LEU A 170 0.27 2.39 -6.52
N PHE A 171 0.60 2.66 -5.26
CA PHE A 171 1.95 2.52 -4.73
C PHE A 171 3.03 3.34 -5.45
N SER A 172 2.65 4.35 -6.23
CA SER A 172 3.60 5.23 -6.92
C SER A 172 4.56 5.91 -5.95
N ARG A 173 4.05 6.42 -4.81
CA ARG A 173 4.87 7.08 -3.78
C ARG A 173 5.86 6.10 -3.14
N THR A 174 5.39 4.91 -2.74
CA THR A 174 6.27 3.88 -2.18
C THR A 174 7.30 3.39 -3.20
N SER A 175 6.92 3.27 -4.47
CA SER A 175 7.81 2.84 -5.55
C SER A 175 8.93 3.85 -5.81
N GLU A 176 8.62 5.15 -5.76
CA GLU A 176 9.60 6.24 -5.83
C GLU A 176 10.59 6.16 -4.66
N GLU A 177 10.09 6.05 -3.43
CA GLU A 177 10.93 5.91 -2.22
C GLU A 177 11.84 4.68 -2.23
N LEU A 178 11.40 3.61 -2.89
CA LEU A 178 12.16 2.38 -3.04
C LEU A 178 13.12 2.41 -4.25
N GLY A 179 13.12 3.48 -5.04
CA GLY A 179 13.91 3.60 -6.27
C GLY A 179 13.54 2.52 -7.30
N MET A 180 12.24 2.32 -7.53
CA MET A 180 11.72 1.45 -8.59
C MET A 180 11.41 2.20 -9.88
N ALA A 181 11.15 3.51 -9.78
CA ALA A 181 11.00 4.34 -10.96
C ALA A 181 12.32 4.35 -11.72
N GLU A 182 12.30 4.01 -13.01
CA GLU A 182 13.49 4.05 -13.86
C GLU A 182 14.16 5.42 -13.72
N GLU A 183 15.45 5.43 -13.39
CA GLU A 183 16.30 6.61 -13.57
C GLU A 183 16.22 6.99 -15.06
N LYS A 184 15.43 8.02 -15.38
CA LYS A 184 15.61 8.72 -16.65
C LYS A 184 17.08 9.14 -16.70
N PRO A 185 17.85 8.73 -17.73
CA PRO A 185 19.25 9.12 -17.82
C PRO A 185 19.33 10.64 -17.84
N SER A 186 19.93 11.19 -16.78
CA SER A 186 20.28 12.61 -16.68
C SER A 186 21.10 12.96 -17.92
N SER A 187 20.52 13.76 -18.81
CA SER A 187 21.21 14.28 -19.99
C SER A 187 22.51 14.96 -19.54
N ALA A 188 23.62 14.43 -20.03
CA ALA A 188 24.95 14.97 -19.86
C ALA A 188 24.97 16.46 -20.21
N THR A 189 25.37 17.30 -19.26
CA THR A 189 25.88 18.63 -19.57
C THR A 189 27.37 18.48 -19.83
N GLU A 190 27.75 18.68 -21.09
CA GLU A 190 29.10 18.65 -21.63
C GLU A 190 30.10 19.43 -20.75
N VAL A 191 31.16 18.75 -20.33
CA VAL A 191 32.37 19.39 -19.83
C VAL A 191 33.07 20.00 -21.04
N GLY A 192 32.89 21.31 -21.20
CA GLY A 192 33.60 22.13 -22.18
C GLY A 192 35.11 22.08 -21.92
N ILE A 193 35.83 21.43 -22.83
CA ILE A 193 37.28 21.49 -22.96
C ILE A 193 37.66 22.91 -23.41
N CYS A 194 38.29 23.70 -22.54
CA CYS A 194 39.05 24.87 -22.96
C CYS A 194 40.53 24.49 -23.08
N CYS A 195 41.00 24.42 -24.31
CA CYS A 195 42.42 24.37 -24.67
C CYS A 195 43.16 25.60 -24.14
N ALA A 196 44.39 25.37 -23.66
CA ALA A 196 45.41 26.39 -23.42
C ALA A 196 46.38 26.47 -24.61
#